data_AF-A0AAV6UA51-F1
#
_entry.id   AF-A0AAV6UA51-F1
#
_cell.length_a   1.000
_cell.length_b   1.000
_cell.length_c   1.000
_cell.angle_alpha   90.00
_cell.angle_beta   90.00
_cell.angle_gamma   90.00
#
_symmetry.space_group_name_H-M   'P 1'
#
loop_
_entity.id
_entity.type
_entity.pdbx_description
1 polymer ?
#
loop_
_entity_poly.entity_id
_entity_poly.type
_entity_poly.pdbx_seq_one_letter_code
_entity_poly.pdbx_strand_id
1 'polypeptide(L)'
;MMKRGGFHLRKWRANVPAILEDVLAEEEDLTLVDDDVKVIGMKWNPRTDLFGFKVTPCEKKKNFSKPAILAETSRVFDPIGFISSCVVLMKILLQDVWKQNLAWDQPIPEELNKRWLTFSKNFISLSKWKFQDAFCSLKVFKLSYTGSVMLLKRPIALQCT
;
A
#
# COMPACT_ATOMS: atom_id res chain seq x y z
N MET A 1 -19.18 20.75 1.66
CA MET A 1 -18.83 20.90 0.22
C MET A 1 -19.20 19.63 -0.57
N MET A 2 -18.75 18.43 -0.16
CA MET A 2 -19.04 17.13 -0.82
C MET A 2 -20.54 16.78 -0.91
N LYS A 3 -21.29 16.86 0.21
CA LYS A 3 -22.76 16.62 0.22
C LYS A 3 -23.53 17.55 -0.72
N ARG A 4 -23.14 18.83 -0.80
CA ARG A 4 -23.76 19.81 -1.72
C ARG A 4 -23.51 19.48 -3.19
N GLY A 5 -22.48 18.70 -3.50
CA GLY A 5 -22.23 18.18 -4.84
C GLY A 5 -22.93 16.84 -5.13
N GLY A 6 -23.77 16.33 -4.22
CA GLY A 6 -24.43 15.02 -4.36
C GLY A 6 -23.53 13.81 -4.07
N PHE A 7 -22.27 14.04 -3.67
CA PHE A 7 -21.34 12.97 -3.34
C PHE A 7 -21.56 12.51 -1.90
N HIS A 8 -22.22 11.37 -1.76
CA HIS A 8 -22.41 10.67 -0.49
C HIS A 8 -21.16 9.83 -0.21
N LEU A 9 -20.43 10.26 0.81
CA LEU A 9 -19.15 9.70 1.19
C LEU A 9 -19.36 8.42 1.99
N ARG A 10 -18.85 7.28 1.51
CA ARG A 10 -18.93 6.00 2.20
C ARG A 10 -17.56 5.47 2.60
N LYS A 11 -17.49 4.70 3.70
CA LYS A 11 -16.29 3.98 4.18
C LYS A 11 -15.08 4.88 4.46
N TRP A 12 -15.31 6.05 5.07
CA TRP A 12 -14.22 6.91 5.51
C TRP A 12 -13.52 6.33 6.73
N ARG A 13 -12.21 6.55 6.79
CA ARG A 13 -11.32 6.15 7.86
C ARG A 13 -10.30 7.27 8.04
N ALA A 14 -10.00 7.63 9.28
CA ALA A 14 -9.01 8.65 9.60
C ALA A 14 -8.20 8.19 10.82
N ASN A 15 -6.97 8.66 10.91
CA ASN A 15 -6.09 8.45 12.05
C ASN A 15 -6.39 9.42 13.22
N VAL A 16 -7.11 10.51 12.95
CA VAL A 16 -7.55 11.49 13.95
C VAL A 16 -9.07 11.37 14.15
N PRO A 17 -9.53 10.96 15.35
CA PRO A 17 -10.96 10.77 15.64
C PRO A 17 -11.82 12.03 15.43
N ALA A 18 -11.28 13.21 15.75
CA ALA A 18 -11.99 14.49 15.58
C ALA A 18 -12.39 14.78 14.12
N ILE A 19 -11.68 14.21 13.14
CA ILE A 19 -12.04 14.35 11.72
C ILE A 19 -13.29 13.53 11.40
N LEU A 20 -13.50 12.40 12.10
CA LEU A 20 -14.68 11.56 11.91
C LEU A 20 -15.90 12.13 12.62
N GLU A 21 -15.77 12.92 13.69
CA GLU A 21 -16.92 13.48 14.43
C GLU A 21 -17.86 14.29 13.53
N ASP A 22 -17.32 15.13 12.63
CA ASP A 22 -18.10 15.92 11.67
C ASP A 22 -18.77 15.06 10.57
N VAL A 23 -18.29 13.84 10.35
CA VAL A 23 -18.77 12.92 9.30
C VAL A 23 -19.72 11.86 9.87
N LEU A 24 -19.53 11.48 11.14
CA LEU A 24 -20.24 10.46 11.91
C LEU A 24 -21.65 10.85 12.35
N ALA A 25 -21.98 12.14 12.34
CA ALA A 25 -23.29 12.63 12.76
C ALA A 25 -24.47 12.10 11.92
N GLU A 26 -24.22 11.41 10.80
CA GLU A 26 -25.28 10.99 9.87
C GLU A 26 -25.19 9.54 9.34
N GLU A 27 -24.11 8.77 9.57
CA GLU A 27 -24.00 7.39 9.03
C GLU A 27 -23.30 6.39 9.98
N GLU A 28 -23.98 5.28 10.31
CA GLU A 28 -23.53 4.20 11.24
C GLU A 28 -22.30 3.40 10.75
N ASP A 29 -21.87 3.52 9.49
CA ASP A 29 -20.82 2.69 8.88
C ASP A 29 -19.38 3.27 9.04
N LEU A 30 -19.25 4.34 9.80
CA LEU A 30 -18.00 5.08 10.04
C LEU A 30 -17.29 4.60 11.30
N THR A 31 -17.09 3.31 11.41
CA THR A 31 -16.43 2.72 12.56
C THR A 31 -14.94 3.09 12.60
N LEU A 32 -14.49 3.59 13.76
CA LEU A 32 -13.09 3.56 14.20
C LEU A 32 -12.71 2.08 14.42
N VAL A 33 -12.64 1.29 13.35
CA VAL A 33 -12.31 -0.13 13.46
C VAL A 33 -10.83 -0.24 13.75
N ASP A 34 -10.48 -0.99 14.79
CA ASP A 34 -9.11 -1.37 15.16
C ASP A 34 -8.43 -2.31 14.14
N ASP A 35 -9.13 -2.67 13.07
CA ASP A 35 -8.69 -3.65 12.10
C ASP A 35 -7.87 -3.03 10.97
N ASP A 36 -6.88 -3.78 10.50
CA ASP A 36 -6.11 -3.45 9.30
C ASP A 36 -7.03 -3.27 8.09
N VAL A 37 -7.05 -2.05 7.53
CA VAL A 37 -7.81 -1.74 6.32
C VAL A 37 -6.93 -1.95 5.09
N LYS A 38 -7.46 -2.56 4.04
CA LYS A 38 -6.75 -2.69 2.77
C LYS A 38 -6.78 -1.35 2.03
N VAL A 39 -5.62 -0.73 1.84
CA VAL A 39 -5.45 0.54 1.11
C VAL A 39 -4.41 0.32 0.00
N ILE A 40 -4.83 0.47 -1.26
CA ILE A 40 -3.98 0.37 -2.46
C ILE A 40 -3.07 -0.88 -2.49
N GLY A 41 -3.61 -2.03 -2.07
CA GLY A 41 -2.87 -3.30 -2.04
C GLY A 41 -2.05 -3.55 -0.77
N MET A 42 -1.97 -2.56 0.12
CA MET A 42 -1.28 -2.60 1.41
C MET A 42 -2.30 -2.68 2.54
N LYS A 43 -1.82 -2.91 3.77
CA LYS A 43 -2.60 -2.79 4.99
C LYS A 43 -2.27 -1.46 5.64
N TRP A 44 -3.28 -0.75 6.12
CA TRP A 44 -3.12 0.45 6.92
C TRP A 44 -3.90 0.28 8.21
N ASN A 45 -3.26 0.58 9.33
CA ASN A 45 -3.90 0.66 10.63
C ASN A 45 -4.14 2.14 10.97
N PRO A 46 -5.40 2.63 10.94
CA PRO A 46 -5.69 4.05 11.15
C PRO A 46 -5.24 4.56 12.53
N ARG A 47 -5.36 3.74 13.58
CA ARG A 47 -5.00 4.16 14.95
C ARG A 47 -3.51 4.42 15.11
N THR A 48 -2.69 3.52 14.59
CA THR A 48 -1.22 3.61 14.71
C THR A 48 -0.58 4.38 13.55
N ASP A 49 -1.36 4.71 12.53
CA ASP A 49 -0.91 5.33 11.28
C ASP A 49 0.18 4.52 10.56
N LEU A 50 0.21 3.20 10.81
CA LEU A 50 1.20 2.31 10.24
C LEU A 50 0.66 1.60 9.02
N PHE A 51 1.46 1.65 7.95
CA PHE A 51 1.28 0.86 6.76
C PHE A 51 2.12 -0.41 6.85
N GLY A 52 1.60 -1.50 6.29
CA GLY A 52 2.26 -2.80 6.22
C GLY A 52 1.89 -3.56 4.96
N PHE A 53 2.66 -4.59 4.64
CA PHE A 53 2.45 -5.40 3.44
C PHE A 53 1.89 -6.77 3.79
N LYS A 54 0.87 -7.21 3.04
CA LYS A 54 0.43 -8.60 3.08
C LYS A 54 1.22 -9.42 2.05
N VAL A 55 2.31 -10.02 2.50
CA VAL A 55 3.04 -11.01 1.69
C VAL A 55 2.47 -12.40 1.99
N THR A 56 1.90 -13.05 0.98
CA THR A 56 1.41 -14.43 1.14
C THR A 56 2.53 -15.40 0.76
N PRO A 57 2.98 -16.29 1.67
CA PRO A 57 4.06 -17.23 1.37
C PRO A 57 3.65 -18.18 0.23
N CYS A 58 4.49 -18.31 -0.79
CA CYS A 58 4.34 -19.34 -1.83
C CYS A 58 5.24 -20.57 -1.59
N GLU A 59 5.50 -20.87 -0.30
CA GLU A 59 6.48 -21.87 0.15
C GLU A 59 6.19 -23.31 -0.31
N LYS A 60 4.98 -23.58 -0.82
CA LYS A 60 4.56 -24.94 -1.18
C LYS A 60 5.06 -25.41 -2.55
N LYS A 61 5.53 -24.52 -3.43
CA LYS A 61 6.03 -24.90 -4.76
C LYS A 61 7.55 -25.05 -4.74
N LYS A 62 8.04 -26.29 -4.94
CA LYS A 62 9.48 -26.59 -5.06
C LYS A 62 10.03 -26.26 -6.44
N ASN A 63 9.22 -26.38 -7.49
CA ASN A 63 9.61 -26.17 -8.87
C ASN A 63 8.73 -25.07 -9.49
N PHE A 64 9.33 -23.93 -9.81
CA PHE A 64 8.64 -22.83 -10.47
C PHE A 64 8.75 -22.95 -11.99
N SER A 65 7.67 -22.59 -12.69
CA SER A 65 7.64 -22.38 -14.14
C SER A 65 7.51 -20.87 -14.44
N LYS A 66 7.68 -20.48 -15.71
CA LYS A 66 7.48 -19.10 -16.17
C LYS A 66 6.16 -18.46 -15.68
N PRO A 67 4.98 -19.09 -15.87
CA PRO A 67 3.71 -18.52 -15.40
C PRO A 67 3.63 -18.43 -13.88
N ALA A 68 4.26 -19.36 -13.15
CA ALA A 68 4.25 -19.31 -11.69
C ALA A 68 4.98 -18.07 -11.18
N ILE A 69 6.17 -17.77 -11.72
CA ILE A 69 6.96 -16.58 -11.34
C ILE A 69 6.25 -15.28 -11.75
N LEU A 70 5.67 -15.27 -12.96
CA LEU A 70 4.89 -14.13 -13.44
C LEU A 70 3.69 -13.85 -12.53
N ALA A 71 2.96 -14.89 -12.14
CA ALA A 71 1.80 -14.78 -11.24
C ALA A 71 2.22 -14.24 -9.87
N GLU A 72 3.33 -14.73 -9.29
CA GLU A 72 3.85 -14.18 -8.04
C GLU A 72 4.29 -12.72 -8.16
N THR A 73 4.98 -12.37 -9.24
CA THR A 73 5.42 -10.99 -9.50
C THR A 73 4.22 -10.04 -9.64
N SER A 74 3.14 -10.50 -10.27
CA SER A 74 1.93 -9.69 -10.48
C SER A 74 1.11 -9.46 -9.21
N ARG A 75 1.32 -10.27 -8.15
CA ARG A 75 0.65 -10.05 -6.86
C ARG A 75 1.25 -8.90 -6.07
N VAL A 76 2.50 -8.54 -6.37
CA VAL A 76 3.20 -7.47 -5.67
C VAL A 76 2.89 -6.16 -6.38
N PHE A 77 2.09 -5.32 -5.72
CA PHE A 77 1.74 -3.99 -6.20
C PHE A 77 2.34 -2.94 -5.26
N ASP A 78 3.07 -1.99 -5.83
CA ASP A 78 3.71 -0.90 -5.09
C ASP A 78 3.39 0.44 -5.77
N PRO A 79 2.27 1.09 -5.40
CA PRO A 79 1.83 2.34 -6.01
C PRO A 79 2.73 3.54 -5.69
N ILE A 80 3.39 3.52 -4.52
CA ILE A 80 4.13 4.68 -3.96
C ILE A 80 5.65 4.46 -4.03
N GLY A 81 6.11 3.22 -4.22
CA GLY A 81 7.53 2.89 -4.40
C GLY A 81 8.25 2.45 -3.12
N PHE A 82 7.54 2.16 -2.03
CA PHE A 82 8.12 1.78 -0.74
C PHE A 82 8.93 0.49 -0.78
N ILE A 83 8.57 -0.44 -1.66
CA ILE A 83 9.27 -1.72 -1.88
C ILE A 83 9.85 -1.79 -3.29
N SER A 84 10.11 -0.65 -3.92
CA SER A 84 10.61 -0.53 -5.29
C SER A 84 11.89 -1.34 -5.50
N SER A 85 12.83 -1.32 -4.54
CA SER A 85 14.05 -2.12 -4.59
C SER A 85 13.76 -3.62 -4.69
N CYS A 86 12.78 -4.13 -3.92
CA CYS A 86 12.34 -5.52 -3.99
C CYS A 86 11.62 -5.83 -5.31
N VAL A 87 10.75 -4.94 -5.77
CA VAL A 87 10.01 -5.10 -7.05
C VAL A 87 10.97 -5.13 -8.23
N VAL A 88 12.01 -4.29 -8.23
CA VAL A 88 13.04 -4.28 -9.27
C VAL A 88 13.78 -5.62 -9.29
N LEU A 89 14.19 -6.14 -8.13
CA LEU A 89 14.84 -7.45 -8.05
C LEU A 89 13.93 -8.59 -8.55
N MET A 90 12.63 -8.57 -8.22
CA MET A 90 11.66 -9.52 -8.79
C MET A 90 11.60 -9.46 -10.30
N LYS A 91 11.54 -8.23 -10.85
CA LYS A 91 11.48 -8.02 -12.30
C LYS A 91 12.76 -8.45 -13.01
N ILE A 92 13.92 -8.24 -12.40
CA ILE A 92 15.21 -8.75 -12.92
C ILE A 92 15.20 -10.27 -12.97
N LEU A 93 14.77 -10.93 -11.89
CA LEU A 93 14.66 -12.41 -11.87
C LEU A 93 13.66 -12.92 -12.90
N LEU A 94 12.51 -12.24 -13.04
CA LEU A 94 11.53 -12.55 -14.07
C LEU A 94 12.18 -12.45 -15.46
N GLN A 95 12.89 -11.37 -15.76
CA GLN A 95 13.61 -11.20 -17.03
C GLN A 95 14.64 -12.31 -17.27
N ASP A 96 15.40 -12.71 -16.25
CA ASP A 96 16.37 -13.80 -16.35
C ASP A 96 15.70 -15.14 -16.70
N VAL A 97 14.51 -15.40 -16.17
CA VAL A 97 13.67 -16.55 -16.53
C VAL A 97 13.17 -16.46 -17.97
N TRP A 98 12.79 -15.27 -18.44
CA TRP A 98 12.33 -15.07 -19.82
C TRP A 98 13.43 -15.25 -20.87
N LYS A 99 14.67 -14.92 -20.53
CA LYS A 99 15.84 -15.16 -21.39
C LYS A 99 16.13 -16.65 -21.61
N GLN A 100 15.61 -17.52 -20.73
CA GLN A 100 15.76 -18.96 -20.91
C GLN A 100 14.86 -19.44 -22.05
N ASN A 101 15.43 -20.22 -22.97
CA ASN A 101 14.71 -20.84 -24.08
C ASN A 101 13.94 -22.10 -23.61
N LEU A 102 13.03 -21.89 -22.65
CA LEU A 102 12.19 -22.92 -22.05
C LEU A 102 10.75 -22.78 -22.55
N ALA A 103 10.05 -23.89 -22.64
CA ALA A 103 8.61 -23.89 -22.87
C ALA A 103 7.86 -23.23 -21.70
N TRP A 104 6.62 -22.81 -21.95
CA TRP A 104 5.80 -22.04 -21.00
C TRP A 104 5.65 -22.74 -19.63
N ASP A 105 5.27 -24.01 -19.62
CA ASP A 105 5.01 -24.78 -18.38
C ASP A 105 6.22 -25.57 -17.88
N GLN A 106 7.37 -25.43 -18.55
CA GLN A 106 8.58 -26.14 -18.18
C GLN A 106 9.15 -25.58 -16.86
N PRO A 107 9.65 -26.45 -15.95
CA PRO A 107 10.35 -25.98 -14.77
C PRO A 107 11.61 -25.19 -15.15
N ILE A 108 11.88 -24.13 -14.41
CA ILE A 108 13.09 -23.33 -14.60
C ILE A 108 14.34 -24.09 -14.14
N PRO A 109 15.54 -23.73 -14.62
CA PRO A 109 16.80 -24.35 -14.21
C PRO A 109 17.01 -24.18 -12.70
N GLU A 110 17.64 -25.18 -12.09
CA GLU A 110 17.81 -25.26 -10.64
C GLU A 110 18.50 -24.03 -10.04
N GLU A 111 19.43 -23.41 -10.77
CA GLU A 111 20.10 -22.19 -10.35
C GLU A 111 19.12 -21.00 -10.18
N LEU A 112 18.25 -20.79 -11.18
CA LEU A 112 17.24 -19.73 -11.13
C LEU A 112 16.17 -20.04 -10.08
N ASN A 113 15.80 -21.32 -9.93
CA ASN A 113 14.88 -21.77 -8.91
C ASN A 113 15.40 -21.46 -7.49
N LYS A 114 16.68 -21.77 -7.22
CA LYS A 114 17.34 -21.42 -5.96
C LYS A 114 17.37 -19.93 -5.71
N ARG A 115 17.74 -19.12 -6.73
CA ARG A 115 17.72 -17.64 -6.63
C ARG A 115 16.33 -17.12 -6.30
N TRP A 116 15.30 -17.63 -6.97
CA TRP A 116 13.91 -17.25 -6.72
C TRP A 116 13.42 -17.64 -5.32
N LEU A 117 13.76 -18.83 -4.85
CA LEU A 117 13.41 -19.31 -3.51
C LEU A 117 14.08 -18.46 -2.42
N THR A 118 15.37 -18.14 -2.58
CA THR A 118 16.10 -17.25 -1.65
C THR A 118 15.48 -15.86 -1.62
N PHE A 119 15.19 -15.29 -2.79
CA PHE A 119 14.48 -14.01 -2.88
C PHE A 119 13.12 -14.06 -2.19
N SER A 120 12.32 -15.10 -2.46
CA SER A 120 10.97 -15.26 -1.92
C SER A 120 10.98 -15.35 -0.39
N LYS A 121 11.95 -16.08 0.20
CA LYS A 121 12.13 -16.15 1.66
C LYS A 121 12.44 -14.79 2.26
N ASN A 122 13.35 -14.04 1.66
CA ASN A 122 13.68 -12.69 2.11
C ASN A 122 12.48 -11.75 1.93
N PHE A 123 11.73 -11.88 0.85
CA PHE A 123 10.55 -11.08 0.58
C PHE A 123 9.43 -11.31 1.62
N ILE A 124 9.24 -12.55 2.10
CA ILE A 124 8.27 -12.84 3.17
C ILE A 124 8.60 -12.07 4.47
N SER A 125 9.88 -11.81 4.75
CA SER A 125 10.28 -11.04 5.92
C SER A 125 9.78 -9.58 5.89
N LEU A 126 9.44 -9.03 4.71
CA LEU A 126 8.83 -7.70 4.57
C LEU A 126 7.42 -7.63 5.16
N SER A 127 6.73 -8.77 5.39
CA SER A 127 5.44 -8.76 6.09
C SER A 127 5.53 -8.19 7.50
N LYS A 128 6.72 -8.22 8.11
CA LYS A 128 7.00 -7.66 9.43
C LYS A 128 7.27 -6.16 9.39
N TRP A 129 7.61 -5.62 8.22
CA TRP A 129 7.90 -4.20 8.07
C TRP A 129 6.62 -3.40 8.22
N LYS A 130 6.69 -2.42 9.11
CA LYS A 130 5.69 -1.39 9.30
C LYS A 130 6.38 -0.06 9.15
N PHE A 131 5.72 0.89 8.50
CA PHE A 131 6.24 2.24 8.37
C PHE A 131 5.09 3.22 8.52
N GLN A 132 5.40 4.41 9.02
CA GLN A 132 4.45 5.51 9.09
C GLN A 132 4.56 6.32 7.80
N ASP A 133 3.44 6.79 7.27
CA ASP A 133 3.47 7.62 6.08
C ASP A 133 3.98 9.03 6.42
N ALA A 134 5.20 9.33 6.01
CA ALA A 134 5.78 10.67 6.13
C ALA A 134 5.28 11.64 5.03
N PHE A 135 4.58 11.15 3.99
CA PHE A 135 3.99 12.03 2.97
C PHE A 135 2.88 12.92 3.55
N CYS A 136 2.32 12.57 4.71
CA CYS A 136 1.37 13.39 5.46
C CYS A 136 2.02 14.54 6.25
N SER A 137 3.18 15.07 5.81
CA SER A 137 3.59 16.44 6.15
C SER A 137 3.02 17.50 5.19
N LEU A 138 1.99 17.14 4.40
CA LEU A 138 1.15 18.10 3.70
C LEU A 138 0.38 18.92 4.73
N LYS A 139 0.95 20.07 5.11
CA LYS A 139 0.25 21.13 5.85
C LYS A 139 -1.04 21.44 5.10
N VAL A 140 -2.18 21.01 5.62
CA VAL A 140 -3.50 21.37 5.08
C VAL A 140 -3.66 22.87 5.29
N PHE A 141 -3.46 23.66 4.25
CA PHE A 141 -3.72 25.09 4.28
C PHE A 141 -5.23 25.30 4.20
N LYS A 142 -5.82 25.82 5.27
CA LYS A 142 -7.22 26.26 5.25
C LYS A 142 -7.32 27.53 4.39
N LEU A 143 -7.73 27.38 3.15
CA LEU A 143 -8.09 28.50 2.29
C LEU A 143 -9.45 29.03 2.75
N SER A 144 -9.47 30.22 3.35
CA SER A 144 -10.71 30.94 3.64
C SER A 144 -10.91 32.02 2.58
N TYR A 145 -12.09 32.03 1.96
CA TYR A 145 -12.50 33.03 0.99
C TYR A 145 -13.40 34.06 1.68
N THR A 146 -13.02 35.34 1.63
CA THR A 146 -13.86 36.47 2.10
C THR A 146 -13.86 37.55 1.02
N GLY A 147 -14.92 37.60 0.21
CA GLY A 147 -14.98 38.44 -1.00
C GLY A 147 -13.99 37.98 -2.08
N SER A 148 -13.62 38.84 -3.03
CA SER A 148 -12.74 38.52 -4.18
C SER A 148 -11.26 38.33 -3.85
N VAL A 149 -10.88 38.17 -2.58
CA VAL A 149 -9.48 38.07 -2.14
C VAL A 149 -9.24 36.74 -1.45
N MET A 150 -8.31 35.96 -1.99
CA MET A 150 -7.83 34.70 -1.41
C MET A 150 -6.76 35.02 -0.35
N LEU A 151 -7.06 34.76 0.93
CA LEU A 151 -6.09 34.94 2.02
C LEU A 151 -5.47 33.61 2.43
N LEU A 152 -4.15 33.50 2.29
CA LEU A 152 -3.35 32.41 2.81
C LEU A 152 -3.09 32.63 4.30
N LYS A 153 -3.85 31.99 5.19
CA LYS A 153 -3.56 32.03 6.63
C LYS A 153 -2.40 31.08 6.93
N ARG A 154 -1.51 31.51 7.85
CA ARG A 154 -0.31 30.76 8.28
C ARG A 154 -0.69 29.34 8.72
N PRO A 155 0.21 28.35 8.52
CA PRO A 155 -0.04 26.98 8.91
C PRO A 155 -0.31 26.89 10.41
N ILE A 156 -1.42 26.26 10.78
CA ILE A 156 -1.67 25.86 12.15
C ILE A 156 -0.77 24.65 12.39
N ALA A 157 0.25 24.81 13.24
CA ALA A 157 0.99 23.67 13.75
C ALA A 157 0.04 22.90 14.66
N LEU A 158 -0.55 21.81 14.15
CA LEU A 158 -1.08 20.77 15.00
C LEU A 158 0.15 20.06 15.59
N GLN A 159 0.60 20.52 16.76
CA GLN A 159 1.46 19.71 17.60
C GLN A 159 0.60 18.56 18.09
N CYS A 160 0.88 17.35 17.61
CA CYS A 160 0.41 16.14 18.24
C CYS A 160 1.06 16.05 19.63
N THR A 161 0.27 16.24 20.68
CA THR A 161 0.60 15.81 22.05
C THR A 161 -0.21 14.57 22.38
#